data_AF-A0A1V4ATL1-F1
#
_entry.id   AF-A0A1V4ATL1-F1
#
_cell.length_a   1.000
_cell.length_b   1.000
_cell.length_c   1.000
_cell.angle_alpha   90.00
_cell.angle_beta   90.00
_cell.angle_gamma   90.00
#
_symmetry.space_group_name_H-M   'P 1'
#
loop_
_entity.id
_entity.type
_entity.pdbx_description
1 polymer ?
#
loop_
_entity_poly.entity_id
_entity_poly.type
_entity_poly.pdbx_seq_one_letter_code
_entity_poly.pdbx_strand_id
1 'polypeptide(L)'
;MQSRYLKATILSSFSWAKIPLLLLFAVFFFLESYALLVHHFEGKRDLNHLSGNFPQNREKLCHEKLKDEFSFAVVGDTKSSGTFEVIAEGLRKEPLSFLVFLGDFVYKGSEGEHNFF
;
A
#
# COMPACT_ATOMS: atom_id res chain seq x y z
N MET A 1 -31.84 -8.07 -48.20
CA MET A 1 -32.95 -7.70 -47.29
C MET A 1 -32.81 -8.28 -45.87
N GLN A 2 -32.19 -9.46 -45.68
CA GLN A 2 -31.97 -10.08 -44.35
C GLN A 2 -31.04 -9.30 -43.38
N SER A 3 -30.05 -8.55 -43.88
CA SER A 3 -29.09 -7.82 -43.04
C SER A 3 -29.71 -6.69 -42.19
N ARG A 4 -30.81 -6.07 -42.65
CA ARG A 4 -31.50 -5.01 -41.89
C ARG A 4 -32.30 -5.56 -40.70
N TYR A 5 -32.82 -6.78 -40.81
CA TYR A 5 -33.57 -7.42 -39.73
C TYR A 5 -32.66 -7.89 -38.59
N LEU A 6 -31.45 -8.37 -38.89
CA LEU A 6 -30.49 -8.76 -37.85
C LEU A 6 -30.05 -7.58 -36.97
N LYS A 7 -29.80 -6.40 -37.57
CA LYS A 7 -29.45 -5.19 -36.81
C LYS A 7 -30.60 -4.69 -35.93
N ALA A 8 -31.85 -4.79 -36.40
CA ALA A 8 -33.02 -4.36 -35.64
C ALA A 8 -33.28 -5.26 -34.41
N THR A 9 -33.10 -6.57 -34.55
CA THR A 9 -33.30 -7.52 -33.44
C THR A 9 -32.27 -7.32 -32.31
N ILE A 10 -31.00 -7.09 -32.66
CA ILE A 10 -29.92 -6.87 -31.68
C ILE A 10 -30.19 -5.60 -30.85
N LEU A 11 -30.57 -4.49 -31.49
CA LEU A 11 -30.92 -3.24 -30.79
C LEU A 11 -32.19 -3.35 -29.93
N SER A 12 -33.18 -4.16 -30.33
CA SER A 12 -34.44 -4.31 -29.58
C SER A 12 -34.32 -5.19 -28.32
N SER A 13 -33.22 -5.93 -28.17
CA SER A 13 -32.95 -6.83 -27.03
C SER A 13 -32.18 -6.17 -25.88
N PHE A 14 -31.79 -4.91 -26.07
CA PHE A 14 -31.02 -4.13 -25.11
C PHE A 14 -31.95 -3.54 -24.06
N SER A 15 -32.20 -4.32 -23.01
CA SER A 15 -32.95 -3.86 -21.85
C SER A 15 -32.07 -2.93 -21.02
N TRP A 16 -32.51 -1.70 -20.82
CA TRP A 16 -31.87 -0.70 -19.96
C TRP A 16 -31.66 -1.21 -18.52
N ALA A 17 -32.42 -2.22 -18.09
CA ALA A 17 -32.23 -2.91 -16.81
C ALA A 17 -30.91 -3.71 -16.71
N LYS A 18 -30.25 -4.01 -17.84
CA LYS A 18 -28.96 -4.70 -17.88
C LYS A 18 -27.77 -3.75 -17.65
N ILE A 19 -27.97 -2.44 -17.81
CA ILE A 19 -26.94 -1.41 -17.61
C ILE A 19 -26.42 -1.39 -16.17
N PRO A 20 -27.26 -1.33 -15.11
CA PRO A 20 -26.75 -1.35 -13.73
C PRO A 20 -25.98 -2.64 -13.41
N LEU A 21 -26.40 -3.77 -13.96
CA LEU A 21 -25.68 -5.04 -13.81
C LEU A 21 -24.30 -5.00 -14.48
N LEU A 22 -24.21 -4.48 -15.71
CA LEU A 22 -22.94 -4.29 -16.42
C LEU A 22 -22.02 -3.31 -15.68
N LEU A 23 -22.57 -2.24 -15.13
CA LEU A 23 -21.81 -1.29 -14.30
C LEU A 23 -21.28 -1.95 -13.03
N LEU A 24 -22.08 -2.77 -12.36
CA LEU A 24 -21.66 -3.49 -11.16
C LEU A 24 -20.51 -4.45 -11.48
N PHE A 25 -20.58 -5.20 -12.58
CA PHE A 25 -19.47 -6.02 -13.04
C PHE A 25 -18.24 -5.18 -13.38
N ALA A 26 -18.40 -4.06 -14.08
CA ALA A 26 -17.28 -3.18 -14.42
C ALA A 26 -16.58 -2.63 -13.17
N VAL A 27 -17.34 -2.19 -12.16
CA VAL A 27 -16.80 -1.74 -10.87
C VAL A 27 -16.07 -2.88 -10.15
N PHE A 28 -16.66 -4.07 -10.11
CA PHE A 28 -16.03 -5.24 -9.50
C PHE A 28 -14.68 -5.56 -10.16
N PHE A 29 -14.64 -5.69 -11.48
CA PHE A 29 -13.39 -5.97 -12.19
C PHE A 29 -12.36 -4.84 -12.07
N PHE A 30 -12.81 -3.59 -12.01
CA PHE A 30 -11.92 -2.44 -11.80
C PHE A 30 -11.26 -2.49 -10.41
N LEU A 31 -12.05 -2.77 -9.36
CA LEU A 31 -11.54 -2.89 -7.99
C LEU A 31 -10.57 -4.08 -7.86
N GLU A 32 -10.91 -5.23 -8.43
CA GLU A 32 -10.02 -6.42 -8.43
C GLU A 32 -8.71 -6.14 -9.17
N SER A 33 -8.79 -5.52 -10.36
CA SER A 33 -7.61 -5.15 -11.14
C SER A 33 -6.73 -4.15 -10.37
N TYR A 34 -7.35 -3.16 -9.71
CA TYR A 34 -6.65 -2.21 -8.86
C TYR A 34 -5.95 -2.90 -7.69
N ALA A 35 -6.64 -3.80 -6.97
CA ALA A 35 -6.08 -4.53 -5.85
C ALA A 35 -4.87 -5.40 -6.28
N LEU A 36 -4.99 -6.10 -7.42
CA LEU A 36 -3.88 -6.88 -7.98
C LEU A 36 -2.69 -6.01 -8.37
N LEU A 37 -2.94 -4.84 -8.96
CA LEU A 37 -1.87 -3.89 -9.32
C LEU A 37 -1.18 -3.35 -8.07
N VAL A 38 -1.94 -2.89 -7.07
CA VAL A 38 -1.38 -2.40 -5.80
C VAL A 38 -0.55 -3.49 -5.13
N HIS A 39 -1.06 -4.71 -5.02
CA HIS A 39 -0.31 -5.82 -4.45
C HIS A 39 0.98 -6.12 -5.22
N HIS A 40 0.93 -6.09 -6.56
CA HIS A 40 2.11 -6.33 -7.39
C HIS A 40 3.17 -5.22 -7.27
N PHE A 41 2.75 -3.96 -7.21
CA PHE A 41 3.66 -2.81 -7.20
C PHE A 41 4.17 -2.47 -5.80
N GLU A 42 3.31 -2.56 -4.79
CA GLU A 42 3.69 -2.23 -3.41
C GLU A 42 4.28 -3.42 -2.67
N GLY A 43 3.78 -4.64 -2.90
CA GLY A 43 4.32 -5.86 -2.30
C GLY A 43 5.72 -6.23 -2.81
N LYS A 44 6.15 -5.67 -3.95
CA LYS A 44 7.50 -5.86 -4.52
C LYS A 44 8.38 -4.62 -4.40
N ARG A 45 7.96 -3.59 -3.66
CA ARG A 45 8.86 -2.47 -3.39
C ARG A 45 9.99 -2.97 -2.53
N ASP A 46 11.21 -2.90 -3.07
CA ASP A 46 12.40 -3.10 -2.27
C ASP A 46 12.36 -2.13 -1.10
N LEU A 47 12.46 -2.68 0.11
CA LEU A 47 12.67 -1.88 1.31
C LEU A 47 13.92 -1.03 1.12
N ASN A 48 13.94 0.17 1.69
CA ASN A 48 15.14 0.99 1.67
C ASN A 48 16.30 0.15 2.21
N HIS A 49 17.46 0.18 1.54
CA HIS A 49 18.66 -0.53 2.00
C HIS A 49 19.08 -0.20 3.45
N LEU A 50 18.56 0.90 4.03
CA LEU A 50 18.72 1.30 5.43
C LEU A 50 17.69 0.70 6.40
N SER A 51 16.74 -0.08 5.91
CA SER A 51 15.71 -0.74 6.73
C SER A 51 16.23 -2.06 7.29
N GLY A 52 15.81 -2.39 8.52
CA GLY A 52 16.18 -3.63 9.19
C GLY A 52 17.50 -3.56 9.99
N ASN A 53 17.68 -4.52 10.88
CA ASN A 53 18.78 -4.60 11.85
C ASN A 53 20.06 -5.24 11.28
N PHE A 54 20.32 -5.08 9.98
CA PHE A 54 21.49 -5.66 9.33
C PHE A 54 22.79 -5.03 9.84
N PRO A 55 23.92 -5.79 9.86
CA PRO A 55 25.22 -5.27 10.31
C PRO A 55 25.63 -3.96 9.62
N GLN A 56 25.33 -3.84 8.34
CA GLN A 56 25.61 -2.66 7.50
C GLN A 56 24.92 -1.40 8.01
N ASN A 57 23.68 -1.53 8.50
CA ASN A 57 22.90 -0.41 9.03
C ASN A 57 23.37 0.00 10.42
N ARG A 58 23.73 -0.98 11.25
CA ARG A 58 24.35 -0.73 12.56
C ARG A 58 25.68 0.00 12.43
N GLU A 59 26.49 -0.38 11.44
CA GLU A 59 27.78 0.24 11.21
C GLU A 59 27.63 1.70 10.77
N LYS A 60 26.63 2.03 9.96
CA LYS A 60 26.32 3.43 9.59
C LYS A 60 26.00 4.31 10.81
N LEU A 61 25.31 3.78 11.82
CA LEU A 61 25.04 4.50 13.07
C LEU A 61 26.31 4.80 13.87
N CYS A 62 27.31 3.91 13.83
CA CYS A 62 28.59 4.14 14.51
C CYS A 62 29.47 5.20 13.82
N HIS A 63 29.23 5.45 12.53
CA HIS A 63 30.00 6.41 11.71
C HIS A 63 29.26 7.72 11.45
N GLU A 64 28.02 7.87 11.92
CA GLU A 64 27.34 9.16 11.93
C GLU A 64 28.16 10.16 12.76
N LYS A 65 28.34 11.38 12.23
CA LYS A 65 28.90 12.47 13.03
C LYS A 65 28.10 12.55 14.32
N LEU A 66 28.79 12.56 15.46
CA LEU A 66 28.22 12.87 16.76
C LEU A 66 27.41 14.16 16.61
N LYS A 67 26.09 14.02 16.56
CA LYS A 67 25.18 15.14 16.76
C LYS A 67 25.38 15.60 18.20
N ASP A 68 25.19 16.89 18.45
CA ASP A 68 25.30 17.45 19.79
C ASP A 68 24.37 16.73 20.79
N GLU A 69 23.26 16.19 20.29
CA GLU A 69 22.34 15.33 21.03
C GLU A 69 21.94 14.09 20.22
N PHE A 70 21.99 12.92 20.86
CA PHE A 70 21.52 11.66 20.29
C PHE A 70 20.00 11.54 20.47
N SER A 71 19.27 11.49 19.35
CA SER A 71 17.80 11.40 19.35
C SER A 71 17.33 10.24 18.47
N PHE A 72 16.34 9.49 18.95
CA PHE A 72 15.69 8.41 18.20
C PHE A 72 14.20 8.39 18.49
N ALA A 73 13.42 7.85 17.57
CA ALA A 73 11.98 7.68 17.74
C ALA A 73 11.61 6.20 17.84
N VAL A 74 10.56 5.92 18.60
CA VAL A 74 9.98 4.58 18.72
C VAL A 74 8.52 4.66 18.29
N VAL A 75 8.13 3.87 17.31
CA VAL A 75 6.78 3.84 16.76
C VAL A 75 6.24 2.42 16.79
N GLY A 76 5.05 2.25 17.32
CA GLY A 76 4.34 0.98 17.36
C GLY A 76 2.85 1.19 17.57
N ASP A 77 2.11 0.11 17.43
CA ASP A 77 0.68 0.04 17.76
C ASP A 77 -0.17 1.16 17.13
N THR A 78 0.13 1.49 15.87
CA THR A 78 -0.62 2.54 15.17
C THR A 78 -2.00 2.04 14.76
N LYS A 79 -2.18 0.72 14.56
CA LYS A 79 -3.47 0.02 14.30
C LYS A 79 -4.48 0.80 13.44
N SER A 80 -4.02 1.54 12.44
CA SER A 80 -4.86 2.44 11.65
C SER A 80 -4.22 2.76 10.30
N SER A 81 -5.05 2.79 9.26
CA SER A 81 -4.70 3.41 7.99
C SER A 81 -4.58 4.93 8.16
N GLY A 82 -3.44 5.51 7.79
CA GLY A 82 -3.22 6.97 7.83
C GLY A 82 -2.51 7.48 9.09
N THR A 83 -2.58 6.78 10.22
CA THR A 83 -1.97 7.27 11.49
C THR A 83 -0.44 7.26 11.41
N PHE A 84 0.14 6.22 10.80
CA PHE A 84 1.59 6.17 10.65
C PHE A 84 2.10 7.28 9.71
N GLU A 85 1.37 7.60 8.65
CA GLU A 85 1.73 8.63 7.69
C GLU A 85 1.83 10.01 8.35
N VAL A 86 0.86 10.34 9.22
CA VAL A 86 0.86 11.60 9.99
C VAL A 86 2.03 11.63 10.97
N ILE A 87 2.29 10.53 11.68
CA ILE A 87 3.45 10.43 12.60
C ILE A 87 4.75 10.57 11.81
N ALA A 88 4.88 9.88 10.66
CA ALA A 88 6.06 9.92 9.81
C ALA A 88 6.32 11.32 9.26
N GLU A 89 5.28 12.08 8.91
CA GLU A 89 5.43 13.48 8.48
C GLU A 89 6.00 14.37 9.60
N GLY A 90 5.55 14.16 10.85
CA GLY A 90 6.12 14.83 12.02
C GLY A 90 7.59 14.47 12.24
N LEU A 91 7.89 13.17 12.28
CA LEU A 91 9.24 12.67 12.58
C LEU A 91 10.27 13.04 11.51
N ARG A 92 9.87 13.27 10.26
CA ARG A 92 10.77 13.76 9.19
C ARG A 92 11.37 15.14 9.47
N LYS A 93 10.74 15.94 10.34
CA LYS A 93 11.21 17.28 10.70
C LYS A 93 12.16 17.27 11.89
N GLU A 94 12.26 16.13 12.58
CA GLU A 94 13.08 15.97 13.78
C GLU A 94 14.49 15.47 13.43
N PRO A 95 15.55 15.91 14.16
CA PRO A 95 16.94 15.52 13.89
C PRO A 95 17.28 14.09 14.38
N LEU A 96 16.42 13.11 14.13
CA LEU A 96 16.56 11.74 14.58
C LEU A 96 17.73 11.02 13.90
N SER A 97 18.44 10.16 14.63
CA SER A 97 19.48 9.27 14.09
C SER A 97 18.91 7.95 13.57
N PHE A 98 17.87 7.41 14.20
CA PHE A 98 17.11 6.29 13.66
C PHE A 98 15.71 6.21 14.26
N LEU A 99 14.92 5.30 13.71
CA LEU A 99 13.58 4.99 14.16
C LEU A 99 13.47 3.49 14.44
N VAL A 100 12.85 3.16 15.57
CA VAL A 100 12.57 1.79 15.99
C VAL A 100 11.09 1.50 15.74
N PHE A 101 10.83 0.46 14.95
CA PHE A 101 9.49 -0.05 14.69
C PHE A 101 9.18 -1.20 15.66
N LEU A 102 8.18 -1.05 16.52
CA LEU A 102 7.76 -2.09 17.48
C LEU A 102 6.72 -3.07 16.92
N GLY A 103 6.16 -2.80 15.73
CA GLY A 103 5.12 -3.63 15.11
C GLY A 103 3.70 -3.10 15.33
N ASP A 104 2.70 -3.93 15.04
CA ASP A 104 1.27 -3.64 15.16
C ASP A 104 0.75 -2.44 14.34
N PHE A 105 1.21 -2.33 13.10
CA PHE A 105 0.74 -1.30 12.16
C PHE A 105 -0.58 -1.66 11.47
N VAL A 106 -0.90 -2.95 11.36
CA VAL A 106 -2.06 -3.46 10.64
C VAL A 106 -3.00 -4.22 11.57
N TYR A 107 -4.31 -4.06 11.35
CA TYR A 107 -5.33 -4.78 12.12
C TYR A 107 -5.48 -6.19 11.55
N LYS A 108 -5.18 -7.23 12.34
CA LYS A 108 -5.20 -8.65 11.92
C LYS A 108 -4.29 -8.94 10.71
N GLY A 109 -3.07 -8.39 10.72
CA GLY A 109 -2.08 -8.72 9.70
C GLY A 109 -1.82 -10.23 9.65
N SER A 110 -1.71 -10.74 8.43
CA SER A 110 -1.23 -12.09 8.14
C SER A 110 0.28 -12.17 8.34
N GLU A 111 0.82 -13.36 8.60
CA GLU A 111 2.29 -13.55 8.72
C GLU A 111 3.06 -13.02 7.50
N GLY A 112 2.45 -13.08 6.30
CA GLY A 112 3.03 -12.51 5.07
C GLY A 112 3.16 -10.98 5.09
N GLU A 113 2.27 -10.27 5.79
CA GLU A 113 2.31 -8.81 5.95
C GLU A 113 3.28 -8.35 7.06
N HIS A 114 3.82 -9.31 7.83
CA HIS A 114 4.80 -9.06 8.90
C HIS A 114 6.22 -9.55 8.57
N ASN A 115 6.42 -10.21 7.42
CA ASN A 115 7.74 -10.64 6.98
C ASN A 115 8.52 -9.48 6.34
N PHE A 116 9.36 -8.82 7.14
CA PHE A 116 10.31 -7.80 6.67
C PHE A 116 11.70 -8.39 6.33
N PHE A 117 11.77 -9.66 5.93
CA PHE A 117 13.01 -10.39 5.69
C PHE A 117 13.14 -10.90 4.26
#